data_AF-A0A415H5B9-F1
#
_entry.id   AF-A0A415H5B9-F1
#
_cell.length_a   1.000
_cell.length_b   1.000
_cell.length_c   1.000
_cell.angle_alpha   90.00
_cell.angle_beta   90.00
_cell.angle_gamma   90.00
#
_symmetry.space_group_name_H-M   'P 1'
#
loop_
_entity.id
_entity.type
_entity.pdbx_description
1 polymer ?
#
loop_
_entity_poly.entity_id
_entity_poly.type
_entity_poly.pdbx_seq_one_letter_code
_entity_poly.pdbx_strand_id
1 'polypeptide(L)' 'MKFNLWEVIGLADIELLKQKIADSGMTVTAISKKSGILRETFYNRLKGSEFTASEIVALTKTLNLTKEDRDKIFLNEKLN' A
#
# COMPACT_ATOMS: atom_id res chain seq x y z
N MET A 1 2.12 22.88 18.58
CA MET A 1 2.99 21.83 18.00
C MET A 1 2.40 21.46 16.65
N LYS A 2 3.09 21.73 15.53
CA LYS A 2 2.61 21.34 14.19
C LYS A 2 3.00 19.88 13.98
N PHE A 3 2.01 18.99 13.98
CA PHE A 3 2.22 17.61 13.55
C PHE A 3 2.38 17.59 12.03
N ASN A 4 3.55 17.17 11.55
CA ASN A 4 3.77 16.94 10.12
C ASN A 4 3.19 15.58 9.77
N LEU A 5 2.15 15.55 8.92
CA LEU A 5 1.50 14.34 8.41
C LEU A 5 2.43 13.40 7.60
N TRP A 6 3.74 13.72 7.48
CA TRP A 6 4.67 13.08 6.55
C TRP A 6 5.58 12.06 7.25
N GLU A 7 5.62 12.03 8.58
CA GLU A 7 6.62 11.24 9.33
C GLU A 7 6.10 9.95 9.95
N VAL A 8 4.78 9.69 9.93
CA VAL A 8 4.24 8.45 10.49
C VAL A 8 3.09 7.98 9.62
N ILE A 9 3.40 7.13 8.64
CA ILE A 9 2.39 6.28 8.02
C ILE A 9 2.48 4.99 8.83
N GLY A 10 1.54 4.76 9.73
CA GLY A 10 1.47 3.52 10.51
C GLY A 10 1.13 2.33 9.61
N LEU A 11 1.44 1.13 10.12
CA LEU A 11 1.11 -0.19 9.57
C LEU A 11 -0.09 -0.15 8.62
N ALA A 12 0.10 -0.51 7.35
CA ALA A 12 -1.02 -0.58 6.41
C ALA A 12 -1.99 -1.73 6.77
N ASP A 13 -3.26 -1.60 6.40
CA ASP A 13 -4.22 -2.71 6.45
C ASP A 13 -3.86 -3.74 5.37
N ILE A 14 -3.03 -4.71 5.75
CA ILE A 14 -2.50 -5.74 4.87
C ILE A 14 -3.60 -6.69 4.38
N GLU A 15 -4.65 -6.92 5.16
CA GLU A 15 -5.74 -7.80 4.75
C GLU A 15 -6.56 -7.16 3.64
N LEU A 16 -6.93 -5.89 3.81
CA LEU A 16 -7.63 -5.14 2.79
C LEU A 16 -6.77 -4.96 1.53
N LEU A 17 -5.47 -4.73 1.68
CA LEU A 17 -4.55 -4.68 0.53
C LEU A 17 -4.50 -6.01 -0.22
N LYS A 18 -4.43 -7.16 0.49
CA LYS A 18 -4.46 -8.49 -0.13
C LYS A 18 -5.77 -8.75 -0.87
N GLN A 19 -6.89 -8.30 -0.32
CA GLN A 19 -8.19 -8.37 -1.00
C GLN A 19 -8.17 -7.58 -2.31
N LYS A 20 -7.70 -6.32 -2.29
CA LYS A 20 -7.60 -5.49 -3.51
C LYS A 20 -6.65 -6.07 -4.55
N ILE A 21 -5.57 -6.74 -4.11
CA ILE A 21 -4.68 -7.49 -5.01
C ILE A 21 -5.44 -8.63 -5.68
N ALA A 22 -6.20 -9.42 -4.92
CA ALA A 22 -7.00 -10.52 -5.45
C ALA A 22 -8.07 -10.03 -6.43
N ASP A 23 -8.82 -8.98 -6.07
CA ASP A 23 -9.87 -8.38 -6.89
C ASP A 23 -9.33 -7.84 -8.23
N SER A 24 -8.07 -7.38 -8.25
CA SER A 24 -7.44 -6.88 -9.47
C SER A 24 -7.16 -7.97 -10.52
N GLY A 25 -7.18 -9.25 -10.13
CA GLY A 25 -6.81 -10.38 -10.98
C GLY A 25 -5.33 -10.42 -11.37
N MET A 26 -4.50 -9.51 -10.87
CA MET A 26 -3.07 -9.43 -11.22
C MET A 26 -2.24 -10.35 -10.33
N THR A 27 -1.22 -10.97 -10.94
CA THR A 27 -0.18 -11.66 -10.16
C THR A 27 0.72 -10.65 -9.45
N VAL A 28 1.32 -11.08 -8.34
CA VAL A 28 2.34 -10.29 -7.63
C VAL A 28 3.46 -9.84 -8.56
N THR A 29 3.90 -10.70 -9.48
CA THR A 29 4.94 -10.35 -10.46
C THR A 29 4.49 -9.24 -11.41
N ALA A 30 3.23 -9.25 -11.85
CA ALA A 30 2.68 -8.18 -12.69
C ALA A 30 2.57 -6.86 -11.91
N ILE A 31 2.16 -6.92 -10.64
CA ILE A 31 2.08 -5.75 -9.76
C ILE A 31 3.46 -5.15 -9.57
N SER A 32 4.47 -5.94 -9.19
CA SER A 32 5.86 -5.48 -9.04
C SER A 32 6.39 -4.79 -10.29
N LYS A 33 6.14 -5.36 -11.48
CA LYS A 33 6.57 -4.75 -12.75
C LYS A 33 5.88 -3.42 -13.03
N LYS A 34 4.56 -3.33 -12.78
CA LYS A 34 3.76 -2.12 -13.05
C LYS A 34 3.99 -1.01 -12.02
N SER A 35 4.16 -1.36 -10.75
CA SER A 35 4.38 -0.40 -9.66
C SER A 35 5.84 0.04 -9.55
N GLY A 36 6.78 -0.69 -10.14
CA GLY A 36 8.21 -0.47 -9.97
C GLY A 36 8.74 -0.93 -8.60
N ILE A 37 7.92 -1.62 -7.80
CA ILE A 37 8.34 -2.16 -6.51
C ILE A 37 8.98 -3.53 -6.72
N LEU A 38 10.19 -3.72 -6.20
CA LEU A 38 10.87 -5.01 -6.24
C LEU A 38 10.00 -6.08 -5.58
N ARG A 39 9.97 -7.28 -6.18
CA ARG A 39 9.14 -8.39 -5.71
C ARG A 39 9.44 -8.77 -4.25
N GLU A 40 10.72 -8.79 -3.86
CA GLU A 40 11.14 -9.03 -2.48
C GLU A 40 10.61 -7.96 -1.53
N THR A 41 10.83 -6.68 -1.85
CA THR A 41 10.29 -5.56 -1.09
C THR A 41 8.78 -5.69 -0.94
N PHE A 42 8.06 -5.99 -2.02
CA PHE A 42 6.62 -6.15 -1.98
C PHE A 42 6.17 -7.29 -1.05
N TYR A 43 6.87 -8.43 -1.03
CA TYR A 43 6.58 -9.47 -0.04
C TYR A 43 6.88 -9.04 1.39
N ASN A 44 7.94 -8.27 1.62
CA ASN A 44 8.23 -7.73 2.95
C ASN A 44 7.14 -6.75 3.40
N ARG A 45 6.59 -5.94 2.48
CA ARG A 45 5.43 -5.07 2.77
C ARG A 45 4.20 -5.88 3.16
N LEU A 46 3.90 -6.96 2.43
CA LEU A 46 2.78 -7.87 2.74
C LEU A 46 2.95 -8.68 4.04
N LYS A 47 4.11 -8.60 4.69
CA LYS A 47 4.37 -9.12 6.04
C LYS A 47 4.24 -8.07 7.14
N GLY A 48 3.91 -6.81 6.79
CA GLY A 48 3.71 -5.72 7.74
C GLY A 48 4.88 -4.74 7.87
N SER A 49 5.74 -4.60 6.86
CA SER A 49 6.72 -3.51 6.84
C SER A 49 6.14 -2.23 6.24
N GLU A 50 6.68 -1.09 6.66
CA GLU A 50 6.17 0.24 6.30
C GLU A 50 6.27 0.57 4.83
N PHE A 51 5.26 1.25 4.29
CA PHE A 51 5.26 1.72 2.90
C PHE A 51 5.78 3.15 2.80
N THR A 52 6.54 3.43 1.75
CA THR A 52 6.88 4.81 1.41
C THR A 52 5.72 5.49 0.69
N ALA A 53 5.68 6.83 0.72
CA ALA A 53 4.68 7.59 -0.01
C ALA A 53 4.69 7.30 -1.53
N SER A 54 5.87 7.08 -2.13
CA SER A 54 5.98 6.75 -3.56
C SER A 54 5.45 5.35 -3.86
N GLU A 55 5.68 4.37 -2.97
CA GLU A 55 5.10 3.02 -3.08
C GLU A 55 3.57 3.07 -3.01
N ILE A 56 3.00 3.85 -2.08
CA ILE A 56 1.55 4.02 -1.96
C ILE A 56 0.96 4.62 -3.24
N VAL A 57 1.58 5.68 -3.78
CA VAL A 57 1.14 6.30 -5.05
C VAL A 57 1.23 5.30 -6.21
N ALA A 58 2.30 4.53 -6.30
CA ALA A 58 2.49 3.54 -7.36
C ALA A 58 1.45 2.39 -7.28
N LEU A 59 1.18 1.90 -6.06
CA LEU A 59 0.18 0.84 -5.84
C LEU A 59 -1.24 1.33 -6.07
N THR A 60 -1.56 2.56 -5.67
CA THR A 60 -2.85 3.19 -5.94
C THR A 60 -3.14 3.20 -7.44
N LYS A 61 -2.16 3.62 -8.25
CA LYS A 61 -2.29 3.60 -9.72
C LYS A 61 -2.35 2.19 -10.29
N THR A 62 -1.50 1.28 -9.80
CA THR A 62 -1.37 -0.08 -10.33
C THR A 62 -2.63 -0.92 -10.09
N LEU A 63 -3.18 -0.84 -8.88
CA LEU A 63 -4.38 -1.59 -8.45
C LEU A 63 -5.68 -0.82 -8.73
N ASN A 64 -5.60 0.36 -9.34
CA ASN A 64 -6.74 1.25 -9.57
C ASN A 64 -7.56 1.52 -8.30
N LEU A 65 -6.87 1.79 -7.19
CA LEU A 65 -7.50 2.06 -5.90
C LEU A 65 -8.21 3.42 -5.95
N THR A 66 -9.41 3.48 -5.39
CA THR A 66 -10.07 4.76 -5.14
C THR A 66 -9.33 5.52 -4.03
N LYS A 67 -9.60 6.83 -3.91
CA LYS A 67 -9.08 7.64 -2.81
C LYS A 67 -9.47 7.01 -1.45
N GLU A 68 -10.72 6.57 -1.34
CA GLU A 68 -11.24 5.95 -0.13
C GLU A 68 -10.57 4.61 0.17
N ASP A 69 -10.34 3.75 -0.84
CA ASP A 69 -9.60 2.51 -0.66
C ASP A 69 -8.17 2.77 -0.17
N ARG A 70 -7.48 3.72 -0.80
CA ARG A 70 -6.12 4.11 -0.40
C ARG A 70 -6.09 4.59 1.05
N ASP A 71 -7.02 5.46 1.43
CA ASP A 71 -7.04 6.04 2.77
C ASP A 71 -7.36 4.96 3.82
N LYS A 72 -8.28 4.03 3.52
CA LYS A 72 -8.56 2.87 4.38
C LYS A 72 -7.38 1.92 4.53
N ILE A 73 -6.58 1.73 3.47
CA ILE A 73 -5.42 0.82 3.50
C ILE A 73 -4.21 1.47 4.19
N PHE A 74 -3.90 2.71 3.84
CA PHE A 74 -2.60 3.31 4.16
C PHE A 74 -2.67 4.50 5.12
N LEU A 75 -3.85 5.05 5.42
CA LEU A 75 -4.02 6.23 6.28
C LEU A 75 -5.05 6.00 7.40
N ASN A 76 -5.28 4.74 7.78
CA ASN A 76 -6.28 4.41 8.78
C ASN A 76 -5.81 4.84 10.20
N GLU A 77 -6.62 5.66 10.87
CA GLU A 77 -6.36 6.13 12.24
C GLU A 77 -6.28 4.98 13.26
N LYS A 78 -6.84 3.79 12.95
CA LYS A 78 -6.83 2.62 13.87
C LYS A 78 -5.42 2.09 14.20
N LEU A 79 -4.40 2.50 13.46
CA LEU A 79 -3.03 1.96 13.58
C LEU A 79 -2.01 3.01 14.04
N ASN A 80 -2.48 4.21 14.43
CA ASN A 80 -1.69 5.31 15.01
C ASN A 80 -2.04 5.56 16.48
#